data_AF-A0A660TVV9-F1
#
_entry.id   AF-A0A660TVV9-F1
#
_cell.length_a   1.000
_cell.length_b   1.000
_cell.length_c   1.000
_cell.angle_alpha   90.00
_cell.angle_beta   90.00
_cell.angle_gamma   90.00
#
_symmetry.space_group_name_H-M   'P 1'
#
loop_
_entity.id
_entity.type
_entity.pdbx_description
1 polymer ?
#
loop_
_entity_poly.entity_id
_entity_poly.type
_entity_poly.pdbx_seq_one_letter_code
_entity_poly.pdbx_strand_id
1 'polypeptide(L)'
;MSIDKKPHRTESREEILGELEEFEREREQLKEVLGRIGGQSFSKKDNWVNIGFLVVILGLFVAELTTDYLPRLMSLELGVLMVSIKIVFMIHSQQKVNHFEFWILNSIEFRMNDMSKRVRNMERRMTEDTK
;
A
#
# COMPACT_ATOMS: atom_id res chain seq x y z
N MET A 1 -45.73 -44.96 -10.05
CA MET A 1 -44.37 -44.63 -9.58
C MET A 1 -43.85 -43.51 -10.47
N SER A 2 -44.01 -42.27 -10.03
CA SER A 2 -43.60 -41.08 -10.79
C SER A 2 -42.85 -40.22 -9.80
N ILE A 3 -41.52 -40.34 -9.80
CA ILE A 3 -40.66 -39.51 -8.96
C ILE A 3 -40.68 -38.10 -9.57
N ASP A 4 -41.37 -37.21 -8.86
CA ASP A 4 -41.31 -35.76 -9.07
C ASP A 4 -39.88 -35.27 -8.85
N LYS A 5 -39.15 -35.04 -9.95
CA LYS A 5 -37.82 -34.43 -9.92
C LYS A 5 -37.99 -32.92 -9.74
N LYS A 6 -38.00 -32.46 -8.48
CA LYS A 6 -37.94 -31.03 -8.16
C LYS A 6 -36.64 -30.39 -8.69
N PRO A 7 -36.70 -29.20 -9.33
CA PRO A 7 -35.55 -28.51 -9.88
C PRO A 7 -34.84 -27.68 -8.81
N HIS A 8 -34.19 -28.31 -7.82
CA HIS A 8 -33.61 -27.59 -6.67
C HIS A 8 -32.13 -27.17 -6.86
N ARG A 9 -31.54 -27.38 -8.05
CA ARG A 9 -30.08 -27.21 -8.30
C ARG A 9 -29.73 -25.94 -9.11
N THR A 10 -30.68 -25.31 -9.77
CA THR A 10 -30.42 -24.17 -10.67
C THR A 10 -30.43 -22.82 -9.95
N GLU A 11 -31.34 -22.59 -9.00
CA GLU A 11 -31.40 -21.33 -8.22
C GLU A 11 -30.10 -21.07 -7.45
N SER A 12 -29.55 -22.10 -6.81
CA SER A 12 -28.28 -21.99 -6.07
C SER A 12 -27.09 -21.66 -6.98
N ARG A 13 -27.13 -22.03 -8.26
CA ARG A 13 -26.02 -21.74 -9.19
C ARG A 13 -26.07 -20.29 -9.69
N GLU A 14 -27.27 -19.77 -9.92
CA GLU A 14 -27.47 -18.36 -10.28
C GLU A 14 -27.21 -17.44 -9.08
N GLU A 15 -27.60 -17.81 -7.87
CA GLU A 15 -27.22 -17.11 -6.63
C GLU A 15 -25.70 -17.07 -6.43
N ILE A 16 -25.01 -18.22 -6.57
CA ILE A 16 -23.54 -18.28 -6.43
C ILE A 16 -22.84 -17.42 -7.49
N LEU A 17 -23.35 -17.39 -8.72
CA LEU A 17 -22.80 -16.54 -9.78
C LEU A 17 -23.02 -15.04 -9.50
N GLY A 18 -24.20 -14.68 -8.98
CA GLY A 18 -24.50 -13.31 -8.55
C GLY A 18 -23.61 -12.85 -7.39
N GLU A 19 -23.41 -13.69 -6.37
CA GLU A 19 -22.48 -13.40 -5.27
C GLU A 19 -21.03 -13.26 -5.78
N LEU A 20 -20.60 -14.09 -6.73
CA LEU A 20 -19.26 -14.03 -7.29
C LEU A 20 -18.99 -12.71 -8.04
N GLU A 21 -19.98 -12.25 -8.81
CA GLU A 21 -19.91 -10.99 -9.54
C GLU A 21 -19.88 -9.79 -8.58
N GLU A 22 -20.63 -9.87 -7.48
CA GLU A 22 -20.60 -8.87 -6.41
C GLU A 22 -19.24 -8.83 -5.69
N PHE A 23 -18.63 -10.00 -5.43
CA PHE A 23 -17.28 -10.11 -4.88
C PHE A 23 -16.20 -9.55 -5.83
N GLU A 24 -16.30 -9.78 -7.13
CA GLU A 24 -15.36 -9.22 -8.10
C GLU A 24 -15.46 -7.69 -8.13
N ARG A 25 -16.67 -7.15 -8.05
CA ARG A 25 -16.91 -5.71 -8.01
C ARG A 25 -16.38 -5.06 -6.74
N GLU A 26 -16.55 -5.69 -5.58
CA GLU A 26 -15.94 -5.23 -4.33
C GLU A 26 -14.42 -5.31 -4.38
N ARG A 27 -13.86 -6.37 -5.00
CA ARG A 27 -12.41 -6.49 -5.20
C ARG A 27 -11.84 -5.40 -6.09
N GLU A 28 -12.53 -5.02 -7.16
CA GLU A 28 -12.09 -3.94 -8.04
C GLU A 28 -12.13 -2.58 -7.36
N GLN A 29 -13.17 -2.29 -6.59
CA GLN A 29 -13.23 -1.08 -5.77
C GLN A 29 -12.11 -1.04 -4.74
N LEU A 30 -11.84 -2.18 -4.09
CA LEU A 30 -10.74 -2.30 -3.14
C LEU A 30 -9.39 -2.08 -3.85
N LYS A 31 -9.20 -2.61 -5.06
CA LYS A 31 -8.00 -2.42 -5.88
C LYS A 31 -7.83 -0.97 -6.32
N GLU A 32 -8.89 -0.25 -6.66
CA GLU A 32 -8.83 1.16 -7.03
C GLU A 32 -8.48 2.04 -5.84
N VAL A 33 -9.10 1.80 -4.68
CA VAL A 33 -8.77 2.47 -3.41
C VAL A 33 -7.32 2.18 -3.03
N LEU A 34 -6.88 0.92 -3.10
CA LEU A 34 -5.49 0.51 -2.88
C LEU A 34 -4.53 1.16 -3.87
N GLY A 35 -4.89 1.28 -5.15
CA GLY A 35 -4.06 1.89 -6.20
C GLY A 35 -3.93 3.40 -6.06
N ARG A 36 -5.00 4.07 -5.61
CA ARG A 36 -5.02 5.52 -5.34
C ARG A 36 -4.19 5.88 -4.11
N ILE A 37 -4.08 4.95 -3.15
CA ILE A 37 -3.22 5.07 -1.96
C ILE A 37 -1.77 4.61 -2.26
N GLY A 38 -1.60 3.60 -3.12
CA GLY A 38 -0.33 2.97 -3.49
C GLY A 38 0.54 3.72 -4.51
N GLY A 39 0.18 4.93 -4.93
CA GLY A 39 1.17 5.88 -5.43
C GLY A 39 1.63 5.73 -6.89
N GLN A 40 0.74 5.39 -7.84
CA GLN A 40 1.12 5.42 -9.26
C GLN A 40 1.50 6.84 -9.75
N SER A 41 1.01 7.90 -9.08
CA SER A 41 1.40 9.29 -9.38
C SER A 41 2.62 9.79 -8.59
N PHE A 42 2.98 9.16 -7.47
CA PHE A 42 4.11 9.61 -6.65
C PHE A 42 5.45 9.19 -7.24
N SER A 43 5.54 7.95 -7.75
CA SER A 43 6.81 7.38 -8.19
C SER A 43 7.48 8.14 -9.35
N LYS A 44 6.71 8.62 -10.34
CA LYS A 44 7.28 9.38 -11.48
C LYS A 44 7.73 10.80 -11.10
N LYS A 45 6.96 11.46 -10.24
CA LYS A 45 7.25 12.83 -9.79
C LYS A 45 8.44 12.85 -8.84
N ASP A 46 8.51 11.89 -7.93
CA ASP A 46 9.60 11.75 -6.97
C ASP A 46 10.94 11.46 -7.67
N ASN A 47 10.93 10.61 -8.71
CA ASN A 47 12.14 10.34 -9.49
C ASN A 47 12.64 11.60 -10.24
N TRP A 48 11.74 12.42 -10.77
CA TRP A 48 12.09 13.70 -11.40
C TRP A 48 12.65 14.71 -10.40
N VAL A 49 12.07 14.80 -9.20
CA VAL A 49 12.58 15.63 -8.11
C VAL A 49 13.97 15.15 -7.67
N ASN A 50 14.17 13.83 -7.57
CA ASN A 50 15.45 13.24 -7.20
C ASN A 50 16.54 13.56 -8.23
N ILE A 51 16.24 13.41 -9.52
CA ILE A 51 17.12 13.75 -10.64
C ILE A 51 17.45 15.25 -10.64
N GLY A 52 16.43 16.11 -10.52
CA GLY A 52 16.65 17.56 -10.46
C GLY A 52 17.57 17.97 -9.31
N PHE A 53 17.37 17.37 -8.13
CA PHE A 53 18.23 17.64 -6.98
C PHE A 53 19.68 17.17 -7.20
N LEU A 54 19.88 16.02 -7.85
CA LEU A 54 21.21 15.52 -8.20
C LEU A 54 21.92 16.45 -9.19
N VAL A 55 21.19 16.96 -10.19
CA VAL A 55 21.71 17.96 -11.13
C VAL A 55 22.11 19.25 -10.42
N VAL A 56 21.33 19.72 -9.44
CA VAL A 56 21.67 20.94 -8.69
C VAL A 56 22.90 20.72 -7.79
N ILE A 57 23.00 19.60 -7.08
CA ILE A 57 24.19 19.28 -6.28
C ILE A 57 25.43 19.21 -7.17
N LEU A 58 25.33 18.49 -8.30
CA LEU A 58 26.44 18.35 -9.24
C LEU A 58 26.82 19.70 -9.86
N GLY A 59 25.84 20.54 -10.18
CA GLY A 59 26.04 21.89 -10.70
C GLY A 59 26.75 22.80 -9.70
N LEU A 60 26.34 22.77 -8.42
CA LEU A 60 27.03 23.49 -7.34
C LEU A 60 28.47 23.03 -7.18
N PHE A 61 28.70 21.71 -7.26
CA PHE A 61 30.04 21.14 -7.14
C PHE A 61 30.96 21.53 -8.31
N VAL A 62 30.44 21.53 -9.55
CA VAL A 62 31.18 21.98 -10.74
C VAL A 62 31.42 23.49 -10.67
N ALA A 63 30.45 24.28 -10.22
CA ALA A 63 30.60 25.73 -10.04
C ALA A 63 31.67 26.07 -9.01
N GLU A 64 31.75 25.32 -7.90
CA GLU A 64 32.81 25.41 -6.90
C GLU A 64 34.19 25.05 -7.48
N LEU A 65 34.28 23.99 -8.28
CA LEU A 65 35.52 23.56 -8.93
C LEU A 65 36.03 24.55 -9.98
N THR A 66 35.13 25.22 -10.69
CA THR A 66 35.47 26.08 -11.83
C THR A 66 35.61 27.54 -11.42
N THR A 67 34.95 27.96 -10.34
CA THR A 67 34.89 29.35 -9.91
C THR A 67 35.37 29.46 -8.46
N ASP A 68 36.57 30.00 -8.23
CA ASP A 68 37.11 30.35 -6.90
C ASP A 68 36.30 31.47 -6.17
N TYR A 69 35.07 31.75 -6.62
CA TYR A 69 34.24 32.83 -6.10
C TYR A 69 33.67 32.53 -4.70
N LEU A 70 33.58 31.24 -4.33
CA LEU A 70 33.14 30.82 -3.01
C LEU A 70 34.26 30.09 -2.27
N PRO A 71 34.56 30.49 -1.02
CA PRO A 71 35.42 29.70 -0.15
C PRO A 71 34.88 28.27 -0.03
N ARG A 72 35.74 27.28 -0.27
CA ARG A 72 35.42 25.84 -0.24
C ARG A 72 34.57 25.40 0.97
N LEU A 73 34.82 26.02 2.12
CA LEU A 73 34.07 25.77 3.36
C LEU A 73 32.59 26.17 3.25
N MET A 74 32.29 27.33 2.66
CA MET A 74 30.92 27.82 2.47
C MET A 74 30.13 26.95 1.48
N SER A 75 30.77 26.48 0.41
CA SER A 75 30.11 25.57 -0.54
C SER A 75 29.76 24.22 0.11
N LEU A 76 30.69 23.68 0.90
CA LEU A 76 30.47 22.43 1.63
C LEU A 76 29.33 22.55 2.64
N GLU A 77 29.29 23.65 3.40
CA GLU A 77 28.18 23.93 4.33
C GLU A 77 26.83 24.04 3.59
N LEU A 78 26.79 24.72 2.44
CA LEU A 78 25.59 24.84 1.63
C LEU A 78 25.13 23.50 1.06
N GLY A 79 26.07 22.65 0.61
CA GLY A 79 25.79 21.30 0.14
C GLY A 79 25.21 20.41 1.23
N VAL A 80 25.81 20.43 2.43
CA VAL A 80 25.30 19.69 3.60
C VAL A 80 23.92 20.19 4.02
N LEU A 81 23.67 21.50 4.00
CA LEU A 81 22.36 22.07 4.28
C LEU A 81 21.32 21.58 3.27
N MET A 82 21.66 21.57 1.98
CA MET A 82 20.77 21.11 0.92
C MET A 82 20.38 19.63 1.11
N VAL A 83 21.38 18.77 1.36
CA VAL A 83 21.16 17.33 1.59
C VAL A 83 20.28 17.12 2.83
N SER A 84 20.53 17.87 3.89
CA SER A 84 19.73 17.80 5.13
C SER A 84 18.26 18.15 4.89
N ILE A 85 18.00 19.23 4.14
CA ILE A 85 16.64 19.62 3.75
C ILE A 85 15.98 18.51 2.93
N LYS A 86 16.69 17.91 1.97
CA LYS A 86 16.16 16.80 1.17
C LYS A 86 15.79 15.58 2.02
N ILE A 87 16.60 15.24 3.02
CA ILE A 87 16.28 14.15 3.95
C ILE A 87 14.96 14.45 4.67
N VAL A 88 14.76 15.68 5.16
CA VAL A 88 13.50 16.09 5.80
C VAL A 88 12.32 15.99 4.83
N PHE A 89 12.48 16.46 3.60
CA PHE A 89 11.45 16.33 2.56
C PHE A 89 11.12 14.87 2.23
N MET A 90 12.13 14.01 2.15
CA MET A 90 11.96 12.58 1.90
C MET A 90 11.18 11.92 3.05
N ILE A 91 11.54 12.20 4.31
CA ILE A 91 10.86 11.67 5.49
C ILE A 91 9.39 12.13 5.52
N HIS A 92 9.13 13.41 5.23
CA HIS A 92 7.76 13.94 5.17
C HIS A 92 6.94 13.28 4.05
N SER A 93 7.55 13.00 2.89
CA SER A 93 6.89 12.30 1.77
C SER A 93 6.53 10.85 2.13
N GLN A 94 7.38 10.16 2.91
CA GLN A 94 7.18 8.78 3.33
C GLN A 94 6.04 8.56 4.34
N GLN A 95 5.55 9.61 5.03
CA GLN A 95 4.50 9.48 6.05
C GLN A 95 3.18 8.88 5.51
N LYS A 96 2.85 9.12 4.24
CA LYS A 96 1.64 8.56 3.62
C LYS A 96 1.74 7.04 3.41
N VAL A 97 2.94 6.55 3.09
CA VAL A 97 3.20 5.11 2.90
C VAL A 97 3.15 4.40 4.25
N ASN A 98 3.73 4.98 5.29
CA ASN A 98 3.67 4.40 6.64
C ASN A 98 2.23 4.31 7.17
N HIS A 99 1.40 5.33 6.92
CA HIS A 99 -0.01 5.26 7.30
C HIS A 99 -0.76 4.17 6.53
N PHE A 100 -0.41 3.95 5.26
CA PHE A 100 -0.97 2.87 4.46
C PHE A 100 -0.55 1.49 4.95
N GLU A 101 0.75 1.29 5.21
CA GLU A 101 1.27 0.05 5.80
C GLU A 101 0.59 -0.26 7.13
N PHE A 102 0.38 0.76 7.99
CA PHE A 102 -0.36 0.62 9.24
C PHE A 102 -1.81 0.16 9.02
N TRP A 103 -2.53 0.77 8.06
CA TRP A 103 -3.90 0.38 7.74
C TRP A 103 -4.00 -1.06 7.23
N ILE A 104 -3.06 -1.49 6.39
CA ILE A 104 -2.98 -2.87 5.92
C ILE A 104 -2.74 -3.82 7.09
N LEU A 105 -1.78 -3.53 7.96
CA LEU A 105 -1.48 -4.36 9.12
C LEU A 105 -2.70 -4.52 10.03
N ASN A 106 -3.39 -3.42 10.33
CA ASN A 106 -4.62 -3.43 11.14
C ASN A 106 -5.74 -4.26 10.49
N SER A 107 -5.89 -4.19 9.17
CA SER A 107 -6.88 -5.00 8.45
C SER A 107 -6.57 -6.51 8.50
N ILE A 108 -5.28 -6.87 8.43
CA ILE A 108 -4.82 -8.26 8.54
C ILE A 108 -5.00 -8.75 9.98
N GLU A 109 -4.64 -7.94 10.97
CA GLU A 109 -4.82 -8.25 12.38
C GLU A 109 -6.29 -8.52 12.72
N PHE A 110 -7.20 -7.66 12.26
CA PHE A 110 -8.64 -7.85 12.47
C PHE A 110 -9.13 -9.16 11.83
N ARG A 111 -8.76 -9.42 10.58
CA ARG A 111 -9.15 -10.64 9.86
C ARG A 111 -8.59 -11.90 10.52
N MET A 112 -7.34 -11.85 10.99
CA MET A 112 -6.69 -12.96 11.68
C MET A 112 -7.36 -13.25 13.03
N ASN A 113 -7.76 -12.20 13.76
CA ASN A 113 -8.49 -12.35 15.01
C ASN A 113 -9.88 -12.99 14.80
N ASP A 114 -10.61 -12.57 13.77
CA ASP A 114 -11.91 -13.17 13.46
C ASP A 114 -11.78 -14.61 12.98
N MET A 115 -10.75 -14.94 12.20
CA MET A 115 -10.45 -16.32 11.83
C MET A 115 -10.14 -17.17 13.08
N SER A 116 -9.40 -16.62 14.04
CA SER A 116 -9.06 -17.29 15.30
C SER A 116 -10.32 -17.56 16.15
N LYS A 117 -11.27 -16.60 16.20
CA LYS A 117 -12.58 -16.81 16.85
C LYS A 117 -13.41 -17.89 16.15
N ARG A 118 -13.43 -17.90 14.81
CA ARG A 118 -14.15 -18.94 14.03
C ARG A 118 -13.59 -20.33 14.31
N VAL A 119 -12.27 -20.49 14.32
CA VAL A 119 -11.60 -21.76 14.65
C VAL A 119 -11.96 -22.22 16.05
N ARG A 120 -11.86 -21.34 17.06
CA ARG A 120 -12.24 -21.67 18.44
C ARG A 120 -13.70 -22.07 18.60
N ASN A 121 -14.60 -21.46 17.83
CA ASN A 121 -16.01 -21.83 17.82
C ASN A 121 -16.25 -23.19 17.15
N MET A 122 -15.50 -23.52 16.10
CA MET A 122 -15.54 -24.86 15.48
C MET A 122 -15.04 -25.93 16.46
N GLU A 123 -13.93 -25.70 17.16
CA GLU A 123 -13.40 -26.62 18.18
C GLU A 123 -14.40 -26.87 19.31
N ARG A 124 -15.09 -25.82 19.80
CA ARG A 124 -16.14 -25.96 20.81
C ARG A 124 -17.29 -26.86 20.34
N ARG A 125 -17.80 -26.64 19.13
CA ARG A 125 -18.91 -27.42 18.56
C ARG A 125 -18.52 -28.89 18.36
N MET A 126 -17.30 -29.16 17.91
CA MET A 126 -16.79 -30.54 17.80
C MET A 126 -16.65 -31.24 19.15
N THR A 127 -16.29 -30.49 20.20
CA THR A 127 -16.16 -31.02 21.56
C THR A 127 -17.52 -31.31 22.20
N GLU A 128 -18.54 -30.49 21.89
CA GLU A 128 -19.93 -30.70 22.34
C GLU A 128 -20.61 -31.87 21.64
N ASP A 129 -20.38 -32.08 20.34
CA ASP A 129 -20.92 -33.24 19.60
C ASP A 129 -20.27 -34.58 19.99
N THR A 130 -19.11 -34.55 20.65
CA THR A 130 -18.37 -35.75 21.10
C THR A 130 -18.74 -36.17 22.54
N LYS A 131 -19.53 -35.36 23.26
CA LYS A 131 -20.03 -35.68 24.62
C LYS A 131 -21.46 -36.20 24.59
#